data_AF-I3IAI7-F1
#
_entry.id   AF-I3IAI7-F1
#
_cell.length_a   1.000
_cell.length_b   1.000
_cell.length_c   1.000
_cell.angle_alpha   90.00
_cell.angle_beta   90.00
_cell.angle_gamma   90.00
#
_symmetry.space_group_name_H-M   'P 1'
#
loop_
_entity.id
_entity.type
_entity.pdbx_description
1 polymer ?
#
loop_
_entity_poly.entity_id
_entity_poly.type
_entity_poly.pdbx_seq_one_letter_code
_entity_poly.pdbx_strand_id
1 'polypeptide(L)'
;MIQPQSADHISIKDPTIVFYDNKYHVFATVFDISRKGWGSVYLNFNDFSNAGSATQISLEDKPTGNAVAPQVFFFRPHNKWYLIYQWGAKYSTNTDISNPDTWTTPQPLLANGLNIGLDYWVICDKADCHLFFSGDDGNLYRSKTSIDNFPNFSGYEIVMSDEVGKLFEASNVYKVEGKDLYLLLVEAYGPRYFRSWTATSLDGPWTPLADSQSAPFAGEANVSFEGEKWTRDISHGEMIRSGYDETLTINPCNMQFLYQGVDPNSNVSYTDLPYRLGLIKQTGNR
;
A
#
# COMPACT_ATOMS: atom_id res chain seq x y z
N MET A 1 0.63 -5.70 -16.97
CA MET A 1 -0.59 -5.67 -16.13
C MET A 1 -0.66 -6.97 -15.35
N ILE A 2 -1.01 -6.92 -14.07
CA ILE A 2 -1.26 -8.12 -13.24
C ILE A 2 -2.77 -8.26 -13.10
N GLN A 3 -3.28 -9.45 -13.36
CA GLN A 3 -4.70 -9.80 -13.28
C GLN A 3 -4.89 -11.08 -12.47
N PRO A 4 -6.08 -11.36 -11.92
CA PRO A 4 -6.31 -12.61 -11.21
C PRO A 4 -6.02 -13.83 -12.10
N GLN A 5 -5.32 -14.84 -11.56
CA GLN A 5 -5.04 -16.10 -12.26
C GLN A 5 -6.02 -17.22 -11.91
N SER A 6 -6.64 -17.16 -10.73
CA SER A 6 -7.73 -18.07 -10.37
C SER A 6 -9.03 -17.63 -11.03
N ALA A 7 -9.84 -18.59 -11.50
CA ALA A 7 -11.18 -18.32 -12.03
C ALA A 7 -12.15 -17.83 -10.94
N ASP A 8 -11.86 -18.13 -9.67
CA ASP A 8 -12.67 -17.72 -8.52
C ASP A 8 -12.33 -16.30 -8.02
N HIS A 9 -11.31 -15.65 -8.58
CA HIS A 9 -10.91 -14.30 -8.19
C HIS A 9 -11.34 -13.28 -9.25
N ILE A 10 -12.16 -12.30 -8.88
CA ILE A 10 -12.63 -11.26 -9.82
C ILE A 10 -11.68 -10.05 -9.90
N SER A 11 -10.94 -9.79 -8.82
CA SER A 11 -10.09 -8.60 -8.65
C SER A 11 -8.76 -8.95 -8.01
N ILE A 12 -7.74 -8.14 -8.32
CA ILE A 12 -6.47 -8.07 -7.61
C ILE A 12 -6.19 -6.61 -7.26
N LYS A 13 -5.88 -6.35 -6.00
CA LYS A 13 -6.04 -5.05 -5.34
C LYS A 13 -4.95 -4.77 -4.32
N ASP A 14 -4.86 -3.50 -3.91
CA ASP A 14 -4.10 -3.00 -2.75
C ASP A 14 -2.67 -3.60 -2.65
N PRO A 15 -1.83 -3.43 -3.68
CA PRO A 15 -0.55 -4.12 -3.73
C PRO A 15 0.46 -3.46 -2.79
N THR A 16 1.23 -4.28 -2.08
CA THR A 16 2.54 -3.90 -1.52
C THR A 16 3.66 -4.58 -2.27
N ILE A 17 4.79 -3.88 -2.45
CA ILE A 17 5.89 -4.33 -3.30
C ILE A 17 7.27 -3.94 -2.74
N VAL A 18 8.21 -4.90 -2.75
CA VAL A 18 9.65 -4.67 -2.51
C VAL A 18 10.49 -5.33 -3.59
N PHE A 19 11.69 -4.78 -3.84
CA PHE A 19 12.73 -5.46 -4.61
C PHE A 19 13.79 -6.02 -3.65
N TYR A 20 13.92 -7.34 -3.60
CA TYR A 20 14.86 -8.06 -2.73
C TYR A 20 15.33 -9.32 -3.45
N ASP A 21 16.61 -9.68 -3.27
CA ASP A 21 17.23 -10.85 -3.88
C ASP A 21 16.93 -11.02 -5.39
N ASN A 22 17.10 -9.91 -6.13
CA ASN A 22 16.87 -9.81 -7.58
C ASN A 22 15.43 -10.10 -8.05
N LYS A 23 14.45 -9.96 -7.15
CA LYS A 23 13.03 -10.18 -7.40
C LYS A 23 12.18 -9.03 -6.87
N TYR A 24 11.12 -8.70 -7.58
CA TYR A 24 9.97 -8.04 -7.01
C TYR A 24 9.15 -9.06 -6.24
N HIS A 25 8.82 -8.75 -4.98
CA HIS A 25 7.90 -9.51 -4.14
C HIS A 25 6.65 -8.67 -3.95
N VAL A 26 5.49 -9.22 -4.30
CA VAL A 26 4.21 -8.52 -4.22
C VAL A 26 3.26 -9.32 -3.33
N PHE A 27 2.57 -8.61 -2.44
CA PHE A 27 1.40 -9.11 -1.74
C PHE A 27 0.22 -8.24 -2.16
N ALA A 28 -0.93 -8.85 -2.44
CA ALA A 28 -2.10 -8.14 -2.94
C ALA A 28 -3.40 -8.76 -2.42
N THR A 29 -4.40 -7.91 -2.20
CA THR A 29 -5.79 -8.33 -1.92
C THR A 29 -6.39 -8.98 -3.18
N VAL A 30 -7.24 -9.98 -3.00
CA VAL A 30 -8.14 -10.51 -4.05
C VAL A 30 -9.57 -10.59 -3.51
N PHE A 31 -10.57 -10.48 -4.38
CA PHE A 31 -11.94 -10.83 -4.02
C PHE A 31 -12.32 -12.19 -4.63
N ASP A 32 -12.63 -13.14 -3.76
CA ASP A 32 -13.03 -14.49 -4.13
C ASP A 32 -14.56 -14.58 -4.21
N ILE A 33 -15.07 -14.78 -5.43
CA ILE A 33 -16.49 -14.84 -5.73
C ILE A 33 -17.15 -16.15 -5.30
N SER A 34 -16.38 -17.23 -5.16
CA SER A 34 -16.90 -18.55 -4.76
C SER A 34 -17.35 -18.55 -3.29
N ARG A 35 -16.57 -17.89 -2.44
CA ARG A 35 -16.85 -17.72 -0.99
C ARG A 35 -17.40 -16.35 -0.61
N LYS A 36 -17.50 -15.42 -1.58
CA LYS A 36 -17.93 -14.03 -1.39
C LYS A 36 -17.11 -13.32 -0.30
N GLY A 37 -15.78 -13.41 -0.40
CA GLY A 37 -14.89 -12.92 0.64
C GLY A 37 -13.57 -12.38 0.14
N TRP A 38 -13.00 -11.45 0.92
CA TRP A 38 -11.66 -10.93 0.69
C TRP A 38 -10.59 -11.99 0.99
N GLY A 39 -9.58 -12.05 0.14
CA GLY A 39 -8.42 -12.92 0.24
C GLY A 39 -7.14 -12.18 -0.09
N SER A 40 -6.04 -12.90 -0.17
CA SER A 40 -4.78 -12.32 -0.62
C SER A 40 -3.89 -13.33 -1.32
N VAL A 41 -3.03 -12.83 -2.20
CA VAL A 41 -2.04 -13.61 -2.92
C VAL A 41 -0.65 -13.04 -2.71
N TYR A 42 0.35 -13.92 -2.77
CA TYR A 42 1.76 -13.59 -2.92
C TYR A 42 2.23 -13.97 -4.32
N LEU A 43 3.08 -13.14 -4.93
CA LEU A 43 3.73 -13.43 -6.21
C LEU A 43 5.11 -12.78 -6.26
N ASN A 44 6.00 -13.33 -7.09
CA ASN A 44 7.30 -12.73 -7.38
C ASN A 44 7.68 -12.84 -8.85
N PHE A 45 8.52 -11.92 -9.30
CA PHE A 45 9.05 -11.86 -10.66
C PHE A 45 10.33 -11.02 -10.71
N ASN A 46 11.22 -11.29 -11.67
CA ASN A 46 12.48 -10.56 -11.80
C ASN A 46 12.34 -9.28 -12.65
N ASP A 47 11.31 -9.22 -13.51
CA ASP A 47 11.09 -8.12 -14.46
C ASP A 47 9.59 -7.90 -14.67
N PHE A 48 9.16 -6.63 -14.82
CA PHE A 48 7.75 -6.27 -14.99
C PHE A 48 7.11 -6.85 -16.26
N SER A 49 7.89 -7.19 -17.29
CA SER A 49 7.40 -7.93 -18.46
C SER A 49 6.87 -9.32 -18.11
N ASN A 50 7.37 -9.92 -17.01
CA ASN A 50 6.92 -11.21 -16.50
C ASN A 50 5.84 -11.10 -15.40
N ALA A 51 5.50 -9.89 -14.96
CA ALA A 51 4.58 -9.69 -13.83
C ALA A 51 3.18 -10.27 -14.09
N GLY A 52 2.70 -10.23 -15.33
CA GLY A 52 1.38 -10.77 -15.70
C GLY A 52 1.29 -12.30 -15.67
N SER A 53 2.41 -13.00 -15.83
CA SER A 53 2.49 -14.47 -15.84
C SER A 53 3.04 -15.07 -14.54
N ALA A 54 3.51 -14.24 -13.61
CA ALA A 54 3.99 -14.69 -12.30
C ALA A 54 2.91 -15.48 -11.55
N THR A 55 3.28 -16.64 -11.01
CA THR A 55 2.36 -17.50 -10.25
C THR A 55 1.84 -16.78 -9.02
N GLN A 56 0.52 -16.75 -8.86
CA GLN A 56 -0.15 -16.24 -7.66
C GLN A 56 -0.37 -17.36 -6.65
N ILE A 57 0.27 -17.25 -5.48
CA ILE A 57 0.13 -18.18 -4.37
C ILE A 57 -0.92 -17.62 -3.41
N SER A 58 -2.05 -18.31 -3.26
CA SER A 58 -3.07 -17.94 -2.26
C SER A 58 -2.50 -18.04 -0.85
N LEU A 59 -2.80 -17.04 -0.01
CA LEU A 59 -2.45 -17.03 1.40
C LEU A 59 -3.52 -17.63 2.32
N GLU A 60 -4.67 -18.03 1.77
CA GLU A 60 -5.82 -18.51 2.54
C GLU A 60 -5.47 -19.66 3.50
N ASP A 61 -4.76 -20.68 3.00
CA ASP A 61 -4.36 -21.86 3.77
C ASP A 61 -3.01 -21.69 4.50
N LYS A 62 -2.41 -20.49 4.47
CA LYS A 62 -1.12 -20.20 5.10
C LYS A 62 -1.35 -19.77 6.55
N PRO A 63 -0.36 -19.92 7.46
CA PRO A 63 -0.58 -19.56 8.86
C PRO A 63 -0.94 -18.08 9.06
N THR A 64 -0.41 -17.17 8.23
CA THR A 64 -0.78 -15.75 8.23
C THR A 64 -2.24 -15.48 7.86
N GLY A 65 -2.88 -16.40 7.12
CA GLY A 65 -4.19 -16.22 6.54
C GLY A 65 -4.25 -15.07 5.52
N ASN A 66 -5.47 -14.65 5.19
CA ASN A 66 -5.69 -13.57 4.23
C ASN A 66 -5.26 -12.20 4.78
N ALA A 67 -4.30 -11.56 4.11
CA ALA A 67 -3.78 -10.23 4.40
C ALA A 67 -4.39 -9.20 3.43
N VAL A 68 -5.47 -8.54 3.86
CA VAL A 68 -6.17 -7.51 3.08
C VAL A 68 -5.52 -6.15 3.32
N ALA A 69 -5.35 -5.36 2.25
CA ALA A 69 -4.56 -4.11 2.23
C ALA A 69 -3.18 -4.27 2.90
N PRO A 70 -2.35 -5.21 2.39
CA PRO A 70 -1.08 -5.54 3.01
C PRO A 70 -0.04 -4.42 2.84
N GLN A 71 0.90 -4.34 3.78
CA GLN A 71 2.16 -3.61 3.65
C GLN A 71 3.32 -4.51 4.10
N VAL A 72 4.35 -4.69 3.27
CA VAL A 72 5.52 -5.52 3.59
C VAL A 72 6.79 -4.69 3.80
N PHE A 73 7.61 -4.99 4.79
CA PHE A 73 8.95 -4.42 4.93
C PHE A 73 9.84 -5.29 5.81
N PHE A 74 11.15 -5.11 5.71
CA PHE A 74 12.11 -5.76 6.59
C PHE A 74 12.40 -4.86 7.79
N PHE A 75 12.11 -5.32 9.00
CA PHE A 75 12.46 -4.61 10.21
C PHE A 75 13.85 -5.04 10.67
N ARG A 76 14.86 -4.20 10.39
CA ARG A 76 16.27 -4.52 10.66
C ARG A 76 16.55 -4.86 12.12
N PRO A 77 16.01 -4.15 13.14
CA PRO A 77 16.31 -4.48 14.54
C PRO A 77 15.91 -5.89 14.96
N HIS A 78 14.88 -6.49 14.33
CA HIS A 78 14.48 -7.87 14.59
C HIS A 78 15.02 -8.88 13.58
N ASN A 79 15.66 -8.42 12.50
CA ASN A 79 16.11 -9.25 11.39
C ASN A 79 14.96 -10.11 10.82
N LYS A 80 13.79 -9.48 10.59
CA LYS A 80 12.58 -10.14 10.09
C LYS A 80 11.80 -9.27 9.12
N TRP A 81 11.15 -9.91 8.17
CA TRP A 81 10.07 -9.32 7.41
C TRP A 81 8.81 -9.19 8.25
N TYR A 82 8.10 -8.10 8.06
CA TYR A 82 6.79 -7.79 8.61
C TYR A 82 5.80 -7.63 7.47
N LEU A 83 4.62 -8.22 7.64
CA LEU A 83 3.46 -8.02 6.78
C LEU A 83 2.35 -7.43 7.66
N ILE A 84 2.01 -6.17 7.44
CA ILE A 84 0.98 -5.42 8.15
C ILE A 84 -0.32 -5.48 7.32
N TYR A 85 -1.48 -5.63 7.95
CA TYR A 85 -2.77 -5.75 7.23
C TYR A 85 -3.97 -5.55 8.16
N GLN A 86 -5.19 -5.57 7.59
CA GLN A 86 -6.42 -5.13 8.26
C GLN A 86 -7.35 -6.25 8.81
N TRP A 87 -8.58 -5.82 9.14
CA TRP A 87 -9.56 -6.44 10.06
C TRP A 87 -9.12 -6.35 11.52
N GLY A 88 -8.95 -5.09 11.94
CA GLY A 88 -8.07 -4.69 13.04
C GLY A 88 -6.62 -4.63 12.56
N ALA A 89 -5.82 -3.73 13.12
CA ALA A 89 -4.40 -3.64 12.79
C ALA A 89 -3.70 -4.94 13.22
N LYS A 90 -3.14 -5.68 12.26
CA LYS A 90 -2.45 -6.95 12.49
C LYS A 90 -1.08 -6.96 11.86
N TYR A 91 -0.23 -7.86 12.34
CA TYR A 91 1.01 -8.20 11.66
C TYR A 91 1.31 -9.70 11.70
N SER A 92 2.04 -10.14 10.68
CA SER A 92 2.74 -11.43 10.64
C SER A 92 4.22 -11.19 10.38
N THR A 93 5.07 -12.13 10.79
CA THR A 93 6.52 -12.04 10.56
C THR A 93 7.05 -13.23 9.79
N ASN A 94 8.17 -13.05 9.09
CA ASN A 94 8.87 -14.10 8.38
C ASN A 94 10.38 -13.81 8.31
N THR A 95 11.22 -14.84 8.27
CA THR A 95 12.67 -14.69 8.04
C THR A 95 13.03 -14.75 6.56
N ASP A 96 12.13 -15.25 5.71
CA ASP A 96 12.31 -15.40 4.28
C ASP A 96 11.04 -14.97 3.53
N ILE A 97 11.08 -13.78 2.91
CA ILE A 97 9.96 -13.22 2.14
C ILE A 97 9.58 -14.09 0.93
N SER A 98 10.48 -14.95 0.44
CA SER A 98 10.20 -15.84 -0.69
C SER A 98 9.38 -17.07 -0.32
N ASN A 99 9.23 -17.35 0.97
CA ASN A 99 8.53 -18.51 1.48
C ASN A 99 7.19 -18.11 2.13
N PRO A 100 6.06 -18.16 1.41
CA PRO A 100 4.76 -17.79 1.96
C PRO A 100 4.24 -18.75 3.04
N ASP A 101 4.79 -19.97 3.16
CA ASP A 101 4.36 -20.97 4.15
C ASP A 101 4.84 -20.65 5.58
N THR A 102 5.87 -19.80 5.71
CA THR A 102 6.53 -19.54 7.00
C THR A 102 6.15 -18.20 7.63
N TRP A 103 5.19 -17.46 7.05
CA TRP A 103 4.62 -16.31 7.74
C TRP A 103 3.87 -16.78 8.99
N THR A 104 4.14 -16.16 10.13
CA THR A 104 3.49 -16.50 11.41
C THR A 104 1.98 -16.27 11.37
N THR A 105 1.24 -16.85 12.32
CA THR A 105 -0.16 -16.48 12.57
C THR A 105 -0.29 -15.01 12.97
N PRO A 106 -1.39 -14.32 12.59
CA PRO A 106 -1.60 -12.90 12.86
C PRO A 106 -1.50 -12.57 14.35
N GLN A 107 -0.80 -11.49 14.68
CA GLN A 107 -0.77 -10.87 16.00
C GLN A 107 -1.38 -9.47 15.94
N PRO A 108 -2.01 -8.97 17.02
CA PRO A 108 -2.51 -7.60 17.07
C PRO A 108 -1.34 -6.59 17.03
N LEU A 109 -1.48 -5.56 16.20
CA LEU A 109 -0.48 -4.49 16.05
C LEU A 109 -0.79 -3.26 16.92
N LEU A 110 -2.08 -2.91 17.04
CA LEU A 110 -2.56 -1.69 17.70
C LEU A 110 -3.54 -2.01 18.83
N ALA A 111 -3.16 -1.66 20.06
CA ALA A 111 -4.09 -1.64 21.19
C ALA A 111 -4.87 -0.31 21.24
N ASN A 112 -6.10 -0.33 21.75
CA ASN A 112 -6.95 0.87 21.86
C ASN A 112 -7.07 1.65 20.54
N GLY A 113 -7.15 0.92 19.42
CA GLY A 113 -7.26 1.48 18.08
C GLY A 113 -8.68 1.93 17.71
N LEU A 114 -8.81 2.49 16.52
CA LEU A 114 -10.09 2.89 15.94
C LEU A 114 -10.84 1.66 15.39
N ASN A 115 -12.10 1.48 15.80
CA ASN A 115 -12.91 0.33 15.35
C ASN A 115 -13.13 0.27 13.84
N ILE A 116 -13.15 1.42 13.17
CA ILE A 116 -13.31 1.54 11.71
C ILE A 116 -11.98 1.64 10.96
N GLY A 117 -10.84 1.42 11.62
CA GLY A 117 -9.52 1.62 11.01
C GLY A 117 -9.20 0.63 9.90
N LEU A 118 -8.70 1.15 8.77
CA LEU A 118 -8.24 0.40 7.59
C LEU A 118 -6.95 0.99 6.99
N ASP A 119 -6.36 0.29 6.03
CA ASP A 119 -5.17 0.73 5.26
C ASP A 119 -3.99 1.14 6.14
N TYR A 120 -3.56 0.21 6.99
CA TYR A 120 -2.48 0.38 7.95
C TYR A 120 -1.10 0.47 7.28
N TRP A 121 -0.36 1.52 7.60
CA TRP A 121 0.96 1.81 7.01
C TRP A 121 1.99 2.17 8.09
N VAL A 122 2.98 1.30 8.29
CA VAL A 122 4.10 1.54 9.21
C VAL A 122 5.25 2.21 8.48
N ILE A 123 5.88 3.21 9.11
CA ILE A 123 7.20 3.73 8.73
C ILE A 123 7.97 4.08 10.00
N CYS A 124 9.27 3.83 10.03
CA CYS A 124 10.13 4.19 11.16
C CYS A 124 11.23 5.16 10.74
N ASP A 125 11.58 6.04 11.67
CA ASP A 125 12.84 6.77 11.64
C ASP A 125 13.84 6.14 12.63
N LYS A 126 14.85 6.89 13.07
CA LYS A 126 15.88 6.38 13.98
C LYS A 126 15.38 6.17 15.42
N ALA A 127 14.34 6.89 15.83
CA ALA A 127 13.85 6.91 17.19
C ALA A 127 12.52 6.19 17.32
N ASP A 128 11.64 6.36 16.34
CA ASP A 128 10.23 5.99 16.46
C ASP A 128 9.72 5.26 15.22
N CYS A 129 8.74 4.39 15.44
CA CYS A 129 7.88 3.82 14.42
C CYS A 129 6.50 4.47 14.49
N HIS A 130 5.94 4.77 13.32
CA HIS A 130 4.67 5.45 13.12
C HIS A 130 3.74 4.52 12.36
N LEU A 131 2.50 4.36 12.83
CA LEU A 131 1.45 3.60 12.17
C LEU A 131 0.37 4.58 11.69
N PHE A 132 0.34 4.87 10.40
CA PHE A 132 -0.72 5.65 9.75
C PHE A 132 -1.86 4.73 9.32
N PHE A 133 -3.09 5.24 9.35
CA PHE A 133 -4.28 4.50 8.89
C PHE A 133 -5.46 5.44 8.65
N SER A 134 -6.44 4.97 7.91
CA SER A 134 -7.66 5.72 7.54
C SER A 134 -8.91 5.10 8.17
N GLY A 135 -10.06 5.76 7.99
CA GLY A 135 -11.36 5.27 8.47
C GLY A 135 -12.52 5.53 7.52
N ASP A 136 -12.26 5.86 6.24
CA ASP A 136 -13.26 6.28 5.25
C ASP A 136 -14.13 7.49 5.68
N ASP A 137 -13.62 8.28 6.62
CA ASP A 137 -14.37 9.32 7.33
C ASP A 137 -13.77 10.72 7.15
N GLY A 138 -12.82 10.87 6.22
CA GLY A 138 -12.15 12.15 5.96
C GLY A 138 -11.02 12.45 6.94
N ASN A 139 -10.55 11.46 7.73
CA ASN A 139 -9.45 11.62 8.67
C ASN A 139 -8.28 10.69 8.34
N LEU A 140 -7.07 11.21 8.49
CA LEU A 140 -5.84 10.41 8.57
C LEU A 140 -5.43 10.33 10.04
N TYR A 141 -5.23 9.10 10.51
CA TYR A 141 -4.86 8.79 11.88
C TYR A 141 -3.41 8.37 11.97
N ARG A 142 -2.83 8.50 13.16
CA ARG A 142 -1.48 8.03 13.46
C ARG A 142 -1.38 7.47 14.88
N SER A 143 -0.70 6.34 15.03
CA SER A 143 -0.14 5.87 16.30
C SER A 143 1.39 5.93 16.25
N LYS A 144 2.04 5.98 17.42
CA LYS A 144 3.50 6.13 17.54
C LYS A 144 4.03 5.22 18.66
N THR A 145 5.19 4.63 18.44
CA THR A 145 5.94 3.85 19.44
C THR A 145 7.43 4.02 19.20
N SER A 146 8.27 3.86 20.22
CA SER A 146 9.73 3.89 20.01
C SER A 146 10.17 2.71 19.16
N ILE A 147 11.25 2.85 18.38
CA ILE A 147 11.78 1.77 17.54
C ILE A 147 12.09 0.50 18.35
N ASP A 148 12.59 0.65 19.59
CA ASP A 148 12.90 -0.46 20.50
C ASP A 148 11.65 -1.18 21.03
N ASN A 149 10.48 -0.54 20.96
CA ASN A 149 9.21 -1.09 21.45
C ASN A 149 8.31 -1.61 20.30
N PHE A 150 8.69 -1.36 19.05
CA PHE A 150 8.02 -1.95 17.90
C PHE A 150 7.98 -3.49 18.04
N PRO A 151 6.86 -4.18 17.71
CA PRO A 151 5.66 -3.72 17.02
C PRO A 151 4.51 -3.27 17.95
N ASN A 152 4.78 -2.88 19.20
CA ASN A 152 3.69 -2.57 20.15
C ASN A 152 3.21 -1.12 20.01
N PHE A 153 2.06 -0.90 19.36
CA PHE A 153 1.37 0.40 19.31
C PHE A 153 0.18 0.46 20.26
N SER A 154 -0.14 1.65 20.77
CA SER A 154 -1.35 1.87 21.58
C SER A 154 -1.90 3.29 21.41
N GLY A 155 -3.21 3.38 21.22
CA GLY A 155 -3.91 4.65 21.00
C GLY A 155 -3.54 5.31 19.67
N TYR A 156 -4.18 6.43 19.36
CA TYR A 156 -3.98 7.16 18.12
C TYR A 156 -4.37 8.63 18.25
N GLU A 157 -3.96 9.43 17.28
CA GLU A 157 -4.38 10.81 17.08
C GLU A 157 -4.84 11.03 15.64
N ILE A 158 -5.58 12.12 15.39
CA ILE A 158 -5.88 12.60 14.03
C ILE A 158 -4.76 13.55 13.62
N VAL A 159 -4.10 13.27 12.49
CA VAL A 159 -3.00 14.09 11.97
C VAL A 159 -3.41 14.95 10.76
N MET A 160 -4.54 14.65 10.13
CA MET A 160 -5.10 15.43 9.03
C MET A 160 -6.61 15.16 8.91
N SER A 161 -7.39 16.17 8.53
CA SER A 161 -8.83 16.05 8.25
C SER A 161 -9.21 16.87 7.00
N ASP A 162 -10.15 16.37 6.20
CA ASP A 162 -10.73 17.05 5.04
C ASP A 162 -12.14 16.50 4.74
N GLU A 163 -12.77 16.93 3.65
CA GLU A 163 -13.92 16.24 3.08
C GLU A 163 -13.57 14.77 2.76
N VAL A 164 -14.49 13.84 3.01
CA VAL A 164 -14.28 12.39 2.78
C VAL A 164 -13.73 12.09 1.39
N GLY A 165 -14.24 12.77 0.35
CA GLY A 165 -13.77 12.60 -1.04
C GLY A 165 -12.37 13.11 -1.33
N LYS A 166 -11.79 13.92 -0.44
CA LYS A 166 -10.46 14.51 -0.58
C LYS A 166 -9.42 13.86 0.34
N LEU A 167 -9.82 13.11 1.35
CA LEU A 167 -8.91 12.40 2.26
C LEU A 167 -9.55 11.05 2.65
N PHE A 168 -9.58 10.12 1.69
CA PHE A 168 -10.43 8.93 1.78
C PHE A 168 -9.73 7.77 2.50
N GLU A 169 -8.78 7.11 1.81
CA GLU A 169 -8.13 5.88 2.26
C GLU A 169 -6.70 5.74 1.67
N ALA A 170 -6.09 4.56 1.79
CA ALA A 170 -4.86 4.14 1.12
C ALA A 170 -3.65 5.07 1.32
N SER A 171 -3.36 5.45 2.57
CA SER A 171 -2.21 6.31 2.84
C SER A 171 -0.88 5.59 2.63
N ASN A 172 0.09 6.27 2.03
CA ASN A 172 1.49 5.84 2.04
C ASN A 172 2.39 6.95 2.54
N VAL A 173 3.39 6.61 3.35
CA VAL A 173 4.41 7.54 3.86
C VAL A 173 5.81 7.00 3.57
N TYR A 174 6.65 7.80 2.93
CA TYR A 174 7.99 7.40 2.48
C TYR A 174 9.07 8.38 2.91
N LYS A 175 10.28 7.88 3.18
CA LYS A 175 11.49 8.71 3.24
C LYS A 175 11.97 9.03 1.83
N VAL A 176 12.26 10.29 1.54
CA VAL A 176 12.82 10.70 0.24
C VAL A 176 14.35 10.55 0.27
N GLU A 177 14.90 9.72 -0.60
CA GLU A 177 16.34 9.48 -0.68
C GLU A 177 17.12 10.78 -0.92
N GLY A 178 18.23 10.93 -0.18
CA GLY A 178 19.10 12.11 -0.27
C GLY A 178 18.49 13.42 0.25
N LYS A 179 17.31 13.37 0.90
CA LYS A 179 16.64 14.56 1.45
C LYS A 179 16.19 14.34 2.89
N ASP A 180 16.23 15.39 3.70
CA ASP A 180 15.57 15.42 5.01
C ASP A 180 14.07 15.72 4.87
N LEU A 181 13.40 14.87 4.10
CA LEU A 181 12.01 15.03 3.71
C LEU A 181 11.29 13.67 3.68
N TYR A 182 10.03 13.67 4.07
CA TYR A 182 9.08 12.59 3.91
C TYR A 182 8.00 12.99 2.90
N LEU A 183 7.47 12.02 2.17
CA LEU A 183 6.35 12.15 1.25
C LEU A 183 5.16 11.38 1.80
N LEU A 184 4.02 12.04 1.98
CA LEU A 184 2.73 11.44 2.27
C LEU A 184 1.89 11.44 0.99
N LEU A 185 1.32 10.29 0.65
CA LEU A 185 0.30 10.12 -0.37
C LEU A 185 -1.00 9.67 0.31
N VAL A 186 -2.15 10.20 -0.13
CA VAL A 186 -3.47 9.72 0.33
C VAL A 186 -4.41 9.68 -0.87
N GLU A 187 -5.19 8.60 -0.97
CA GLU A 187 -6.19 8.44 -2.03
C GLU A 187 -7.39 9.36 -1.78
N ALA A 188 -7.87 9.94 -2.87
CA ALA A 188 -9.07 10.77 -2.98
C ALA A 188 -9.90 10.26 -4.17
N TYR A 189 -11.17 10.66 -4.29
CA TYR A 189 -12.07 10.13 -5.31
C TYR A 189 -12.88 11.17 -6.10
N GLY A 190 -13.28 10.75 -7.30
CA GLY A 190 -14.16 11.45 -8.22
C GLY A 190 -13.64 11.70 -9.65
N PRO A 191 -12.89 10.86 -10.41
CA PRO A 191 -12.41 9.45 -10.20
C PRO A 191 -11.28 9.29 -9.17
N ARG A 192 -10.79 8.07 -8.88
CA ARG A 192 -9.70 7.85 -7.89
C ARG A 192 -8.38 8.50 -8.32
N TYR A 193 -7.70 9.18 -7.39
CA TYR A 193 -6.40 9.83 -7.57
C TYR A 193 -5.65 9.98 -6.24
N PHE A 194 -4.34 10.23 -6.29
CA PHE A 194 -3.53 10.52 -5.11
C PHE A 194 -3.25 12.00 -4.96
N ARG A 195 -3.50 12.52 -3.75
CA ARG A 195 -2.98 13.79 -3.26
C ARG A 195 -1.63 13.55 -2.57
N SER A 196 -0.82 14.59 -2.45
CA SER A 196 0.50 14.49 -1.82
C SER A 196 0.87 15.68 -0.94
N TRP A 197 1.64 15.38 0.10
CA TRP A 197 2.20 16.33 1.05
C TRP A 197 3.63 15.96 1.39
N THR A 198 4.39 16.92 1.91
CA THR A 198 5.74 16.69 2.43
C THR A 198 5.91 17.23 3.84
N ALA A 199 6.81 16.61 4.60
CA ALA A 199 7.17 17.04 5.95
C ALA A 199 8.65 16.72 6.21
N THR A 200 9.30 17.47 7.12
CA THR A 200 10.68 17.17 7.56
C THR A 200 10.72 16.19 8.73
N SER A 201 9.57 15.86 9.31
CA SER A 201 9.38 14.89 10.39
C SER A 201 8.14 14.02 10.11
N LEU A 202 8.15 12.76 10.56
CA LEU A 202 6.97 11.89 10.56
C LEU A 202 5.87 12.35 11.53
N ASP A 203 6.19 13.29 12.44
CA ASP A 203 5.22 13.99 13.30
C ASP A 203 4.54 15.18 12.57
N GLY A 204 4.94 15.49 11.32
CA GLY A 204 4.45 16.65 10.59
C GLY A 204 5.13 17.97 11.01
N PRO A 205 4.53 19.14 10.70
CA PRO A 205 3.28 19.29 9.94
C PRO A 205 3.46 18.92 8.45
N TRP A 206 2.36 18.46 7.84
CA TRP A 206 2.31 18.08 6.43
C TRP A 206 1.96 19.28 5.54
N THR A 207 2.85 19.63 4.62
CA THR A 207 2.67 20.74 3.65
C THR A 207 2.23 20.20 2.30
N PRO A 208 1.14 20.71 1.69
CA PRO A 208 0.68 20.25 0.37
C PRO A 208 1.77 20.35 -0.70
N LEU A 209 1.86 19.33 -1.56
CA LEU A 209 2.76 19.27 -2.71
C LEU A 209 1.96 19.29 -4.02
N ALA A 210 1.13 18.27 -4.25
CA ALA A 210 0.21 18.16 -5.37
C ALA A 210 -1.07 17.49 -4.86
N ASP A 211 -2.05 18.31 -4.49
CA ASP A 211 -3.18 17.88 -3.64
C ASP A 211 -4.56 18.24 -4.23
N SER A 212 -4.64 18.49 -5.53
CA SER A 212 -5.91 18.78 -6.22
C SER A 212 -6.17 17.79 -7.33
N GLN A 213 -7.43 17.58 -7.69
CA GLN A 213 -7.78 16.67 -8.77
C GLN A 213 -7.26 17.13 -10.16
N SER A 214 -7.17 18.45 -10.38
CA SER A 214 -6.64 19.02 -11.63
C SER A 214 -5.11 18.98 -11.71
N ALA A 215 -4.43 18.88 -10.58
CA ALA A 215 -2.99 18.72 -10.48
C ALA A 215 -2.62 17.72 -9.37
N PRO A 216 -2.91 16.42 -9.56
CA PRO A 216 -2.70 15.40 -8.53
C PRO A 216 -1.22 14.98 -8.48
N PHE A 217 -0.86 14.19 -7.46
CA PHE A 217 0.40 13.44 -7.50
C PHE A 217 0.35 12.41 -8.62
N ALA A 218 -0.69 11.57 -8.62
CA ALA A 218 -0.99 10.62 -9.68
C ALA A 218 -2.51 10.53 -9.85
N GLY A 219 -3.00 10.74 -11.06
CA GLY A 219 -4.44 10.68 -11.36
C GLY A 219 -4.70 10.85 -12.86
N GLU A 220 -5.97 10.80 -13.26
CA GLU A 220 -6.38 10.95 -14.66
C GLU A 220 -5.79 12.20 -15.34
N ALA A 221 -5.60 13.29 -14.59
CA ALA A 221 -5.10 14.56 -15.13
C ALA A 221 -3.61 14.53 -15.53
N ASN A 222 -2.80 13.59 -15.01
CA ASN A 222 -1.36 13.57 -15.24
C ASN A 222 -0.76 12.19 -15.58
N VAL A 223 -1.56 11.12 -15.60
CA VAL A 223 -1.15 9.78 -16.06
C VAL A 223 -1.52 9.60 -17.53
N SER A 224 -0.52 9.30 -18.36
CA SER A 224 -0.69 8.91 -19.75
C SER A 224 -0.42 7.42 -19.93
N PHE A 225 -0.91 6.86 -21.05
CA PHE A 225 -0.79 5.44 -21.39
C PHE A 225 -0.06 5.34 -22.73
N GLU A 226 0.95 4.47 -22.81
CA GLU A 226 1.61 4.13 -24.09
C GLU A 226 0.68 3.33 -25.03
N GLY A 227 -0.34 2.67 -24.45
CA GLY A 227 -1.38 1.93 -25.17
C GLY A 227 -2.78 2.41 -24.82
N GLU A 228 -3.75 1.49 -24.84
CA GLU A 228 -5.14 1.81 -24.51
C GLU A 228 -5.26 2.35 -23.08
N LYS A 229 -6.05 3.42 -22.93
CA LYS A 229 -6.45 3.94 -21.63
C LYS A 229 -7.47 3.00 -21.00
N TRP A 230 -6.97 2.02 -20.26
CA TRP A 230 -7.77 0.97 -19.64
C TRP A 230 -8.43 1.38 -18.31
N THR A 231 -8.03 2.51 -17.72
CA THR A 231 -8.62 3.02 -16.47
C THR A 231 -8.61 4.55 -16.40
N ARG A 232 -9.55 5.09 -15.62
CA ARG A 232 -9.56 6.51 -15.16
C ARG A 232 -9.20 6.63 -13.68
N ASP A 233 -9.10 5.51 -12.97
CA ASP A 233 -8.91 5.43 -11.54
C ASP A 233 -7.46 5.04 -11.25
N ILE A 234 -6.73 5.94 -10.60
CA ILE A 234 -5.42 5.65 -10.00
C ILE A 234 -5.69 5.47 -8.51
N SER A 235 -6.00 4.24 -8.11
CA SER A 235 -6.42 3.86 -6.75
C SER A 235 -5.30 3.12 -6.03
N HIS A 236 -5.56 2.66 -4.80
CA HIS A 236 -4.65 1.99 -3.86
C HIS A 236 -3.44 1.33 -4.55
N GLY A 237 -2.26 1.79 -4.17
CA GLY A 237 -0.99 1.34 -4.70
C GLY A 237 0.17 1.58 -3.75
N GLU A 238 1.37 1.22 -4.21
CA GLU A 238 2.61 1.44 -3.49
C GLU A 238 3.75 1.84 -4.45
N MET A 239 4.62 2.72 -3.98
CA MET A 239 5.84 3.11 -4.67
C MET A 239 6.84 1.95 -4.69
N ILE A 240 7.52 1.75 -5.82
CA ILE A 240 8.72 0.91 -5.84
C ILE A 240 9.80 1.60 -5.02
N ARG A 241 10.08 1.06 -3.84
CA ARG A 241 11.08 1.57 -2.90
C ARG A 241 12.51 1.37 -3.43
N SER A 242 13.42 2.26 -3.04
CA SER A 242 14.87 2.11 -3.28
C SER A 242 15.55 1.21 -2.25
N GLY A 243 14.85 0.87 -1.17
CA GLY A 243 15.21 -0.16 -0.21
C GLY A 243 14.01 -1.06 0.10
N TYR A 244 14.13 -1.85 1.16
CA TYR A 244 13.08 -2.76 1.61
C TYR A 244 12.89 -2.73 3.12
N ASP A 245 13.62 -1.89 3.83
CA ASP A 245 13.62 -1.82 5.29
C ASP A 245 12.52 -0.90 5.84
N GLU A 246 12.45 -0.79 7.17
CA GLU A 246 11.41 -0.05 7.89
C GLU A 246 11.38 1.46 7.64
N THR A 247 12.38 2.02 6.94
CA THR A 247 12.43 3.45 6.64
C THR A 247 11.67 3.82 5.37
N LEU A 248 11.27 2.83 4.58
CA LEU A 248 10.46 2.97 3.35
C LEU A 248 10.99 4.05 2.40
N THR A 249 12.28 3.95 2.08
CA THR A 249 12.95 4.96 1.24
C THR A 249 12.53 4.82 -0.23
N ILE A 250 12.28 5.95 -0.89
CA ILE A 250 12.02 6.03 -2.33
C ILE A 250 13.06 6.91 -3.04
N ASN A 251 13.35 6.58 -4.30
CA ASN A 251 14.21 7.40 -5.16
C ASN A 251 13.37 8.48 -5.87
N PRO A 252 13.62 9.78 -5.61
CA PRO A 252 12.83 10.86 -6.19
C PRO A 252 13.07 11.11 -7.69
N CYS A 253 14.13 10.53 -8.26
CA CYS A 253 14.52 10.70 -9.66
C CYS A 253 14.06 9.56 -10.57
N ASN A 254 13.51 8.48 -10.00
CA ASN A 254 13.04 7.32 -10.75
C ASN A 254 11.79 6.72 -10.07
N MET A 255 10.78 7.55 -9.87
CA MET A 255 9.56 7.12 -9.21
C MET A 255 8.77 6.14 -10.09
N GLN A 256 8.37 5.02 -9.50
CA GLN A 256 7.47 4.04 -10.09
C GLN A 256 6.41 3.67 -9.05
N PHE A 257 5.16 3.51 -9.47
CA PHE A 257 4.02 3.27 -8.58
C PHE A 257 3.18 2.11 -9.12
N LEU A 258 3.14 1.00 -8.39
CA LEU A 258 2.27 -0.15 -8.69
C LEU A 258 0.89 0.15 -8.09
N TYR A 259 -0.14 0.21 -8.92
CA TYR A 259 -1.46 0.72 -8.53
C TYR A 259 -2.57 -0.17 -9.05
N GLN A 260 -3.74 -0.12 -8.40
CA GLN A 260 -4.95 -0.73 -8.92
C GLN A 260 -5.77 0.25 -9.76
N GLY A 261 -6.31 -0.24 -10.87
CA GLY A 261 -7.27 0.46 -11.70
C GLY A 261 -8.39 -0.47 -12.15
N VAL A 262 -9.46 0.10 -12.68
CA VAL A 262 -10.63 -0.61 -13.19
C VAL A 262 -11.12 0.02 -14.50
N ASP A 263 -11.78 -0.77 -15.35
CA ASP A 263 -12.44 -0.29 -16.56
C ASP A 263 -13.44 0.84 -16.21
N PRO A 264 -13.31 2.04 -16.81
CA PRO A 264 -14.19 3.17 -16.49
C PRO A 264 -15.66 2.95 -16.88
N ASN A 265 -15.95 1.92 -17.67
CA ASN A 265 -17.32 1.54 -18.06
C ASN A 265 -17.93 0.48 -17.11
N SER A 266 -17.18 0.00 -16.11
CA SER A 266 -17.69 -0.96 -15.14
C SER A 266 -18.84 -0.35 -14.32
N ASN A 267 -19.96 -1.06 -14.25
CA ASN A 267 -21.18 -0.63 -13.56
C ASN A 267 -21.66 -1.64 -12.50
N VAL A 268 -20.75 -2.52 -12.06
CA VAL A 268 -21.02 -3.56 -11.06
C VAL A 268 -20.84 -3.03 -9.63
N SER A 269 -21.22 -3.82 -8.64
CA SER A 269 -21.02 -3.46 -7.23
C SER A 269 -19.53 -3.40 -6.87
N TYR A 270 -19.16 -2.66 -5.82
CA TYR A 270 -17.74 -2.45 -5.46
C TYR A 270 -16.94 -3.75 -5.31
N THR A 271 -17.52 -4.78 -4.69
CA THR A 271 -16.86 -6.08 -4.50
C THR A 271 -16.63 -6.84 -5.80
N ASP A 272 -17.43 -6.56 -6.82
CA ASP A 272 -17.37 -7.24 -8.12
C ASP A 272 -16.55 -6.45 -9.15
N LEU A 273 -16.04 -5.26 -8.80
CA LEU A 273 -15.23 -4.44 -9.69
C LEU A 273 -13.95 -5.22 -10.09
N PRO A 274 -13.68 -5.40 -11.39
CA PRO A 274 -12.57 -6.22 -11.86
C PRO A 274 -11.25 -5.44 -11.81
N TYR A 275 -10.82 -5.02 -10.62
CA TYR A 275 -9.54 -4.32 -10.44
C TYR A 275 -8.37 -5.16 -10.96
N ARG A 276 -7.40 -4.46 -11.56
CA ARG A 276 -6.14 -5.00 -12.11
C ARG A 276 -4.99 -4.11 -11.66
N LEU A 277 -3.77 -4.66 -11.62
CA LEU A 277 -2.60 -3.86 -11.27
C LEU A 277 -1.86 -3.35 -12.51
N GLY A 278 -1.59 -2.05 -12.54
CA GLY A 278 -0.75 -1.36 -13.51
C GLY A 278 0.48 -0.74 -12.86
N LEU A 279 1.43 -0.30 -13.68
CA LEU A 279 2.63 0.40 -13.22
C LEU A 279 2.68 1.79 -13.86
N ILE A 280 2.78 2.83 -13.04
CA ILE A 280 3.11 4.19 -13.49
C ILE A 280 4.62 4.36 -13.37
N LYS A 281 5.23 4.97 -14.38
CA LYS A 281 6.63 5.41 -14.34
C LYS A 281 6.66 6.92 -14.54
N GLN A 282 7.43 7.61 -13.71
CA GLN A 282 7.66 9.03 -13.88
C GLN A 282 8.28 9.32 -15.24
N THR A 283 7.68 10.24 -16.01
CA THR A 283 8.24 10.76 -17.26
C THR A 283 8.64 12.21 -17.06
N GLY A 284 9.95 12.49 -17.22
CA GLY A 284 10.53 13.81 -17.01
C GLY A 284 10.91 14.14 -15.56
N ASN A 285 11.71 15.19 -15.38
CA ASN A 285 12.08 15.71 -14.07
C ASN A 285 11.00 16.70 -13.60
N ARG A 286 10.44 16.49 -12.41
CA ARG A 286 9.68 17.51 -11.69
C ARG A 286 10.44 17.89 -10.43
#